data_AF-A0A1H1EMC4-F1
#
_entry.id   AF-A0A1H1EMC4-F1
#
_cell.length_a   1.000
_cell.length_b   1.000
_cell.length_c   1.000
_cell.angle_alpha   90.00
_cell.angle_beta   90.00
_cell.angle_gamma   90.00
#
_symmetry.space_group_name_H-M   'P 1'
#
loop_
_entity.id
_entity.type
_entity.pdbx_description
1 polymer ?
#
loop_
_entity_poly.entity_id
_entity_poly.type
_entity_poly.pdbx_seq_one_letter_code
_entity_poly.pdbx_strand_id
1 'polypeptide(L)'
;MEADSDMKKEIAALTIEMGHRTLATWATDCAEHVLFLFEDEHPHDNRPRKAVEAGRAWIRGELSVSEARSAAVAGHAAARDTEEDCARATSHAAAIAHVAGHTVHAANYAAKADNNERAWQYQHLLELMDDF
;
A
#
# COMPACT_ATOMS: atom_id res chain seq x y z
N MET A 1 -18.14 -10.15 -6.87
CA MET A 1 -17.86 -10.82 -5.59
C MET A 1 -16.98 -12.07 -5.78
N GLU A 2 -17.34 -12.98 -6.69
CA GLU A 2 -16.50 -14.16 -7.02
C GLU A 2 -15.17 -13.77 -7.70
N ALA A 3 -15.23 -12.91 -8.72
CA ALA A 3 -14.03 -12.44 -9.43
C ALA A 3 -13.01 -11.69 -8.55
N ASP A 4 -13.45 -10.85 -7.61
CA ASP A 4 -12.55 -10.18 -6.65
C ASP A 4 -11.84 -11.20 -5.75
N SER A 5 -12.61 -12.19 -5.24
CA SER A 5 -12.07 -13.26 -4.41
C SER A 5 -11.03 -14.09 -5.17
N ASP A 6 -11.24 -14.35 -6.45
CA ASP A 6 -10.29 -15.14 -7.24
C ASP A 6 -9.04 -14.33 -7.60
N MET A 7 -9.18 -13.07 -8.03
CA MET A 7 -8.04 -12.16 -8.22
C MET A 7 -7.22 -12.00 -6.94
N LYS A 8 -7.88 -11.90 -5.77
CA LYS A 8 -7.18 -11.85 -4.48
C LYS A 8 -6.34 -13.09 -4.22
N LYS A 9 -6.82 -14.29 -4.56
CA LYS A 9 -6.05 -15.54 -4.42
C LYS A 9 -4.87 -15.58 -5.38
N GLU A 10 -5.06 -15.13 -6.62
CA GLU A 10 -4.00 -15.07 -7.62
C GLU A 10 -2.90 -14.08 -7.22
N ILE A 11 -3.27 -12.86 -6.80
CA ILE A 11 -2.33 -11.88 -6.21
C ILE A 11 -1.57 -12.49 -5.04
N ALA A 12 -2.27 -13.18 -4.13
CA ALA A 12 -1.63 -13.84 -2.99
C ALA A 12 -0.63 -14.92 -3.43
N ALA A 13 -0.92 -15.67 -4.49
CA ALA A 13 -0.01 -16.68 -5.03
C ALA A 13 1.22 -16.05 -5.69
N LEU A 14 1.03 -15.01 -6.51
CA LEU A 14 2.11 -14.31 -7.23
C LEU A 14 3.08 -13.61 -6.27
N THR A 15 2.57 -13.09 -5.15
CA THR A 15 3.40 -12.34 -4.19
C THR A 15 4.27 -13.21 -3.26
N ILE A 16 4.08 -14.54 -3.22
CA ILE A 16 4.84 -15.43 -2.32
C ILE A 16 6.35 -15.44 -2.63
N GLU A 17 6.69 -15.46 -3.91
CA GLU A 17 8.08 -15.64 -4.36
C GLU A 17 8.79 -14.29 -4.62
N MET A 18 8.11 -13.16 -4.40
CA MET A 18 8.65 -11.84 -4.69
C MET A 18 9.62 -11.34 -3.61
N GLY A 19 10.65 -10.62 -4.06
CA GLY A 19 11.58 -9.93 -3.17
C GLY A 19 10.91 -8.82 -2.36
N HIS A 20 11.43 -8.55 -1.16
CA HIS A 20 10.88 -7.55 -0.23
C HIS A 20 10.75 -6.14 -0.83
N ARG A 21 11.72 -5.71 -1.64
CA ARG A 21 11.67 -4.41 -2.35
C ARG A 21 10.60 -4.39 -3.43
N THR A 22 10.43 -5.47 -4.18
CA THR A 22 9.39 -5.59 -5.21
C THR A 22 8.00 -5.57 -4.58
N LEU A 23 7.80 -6.33 -3.50
CA LEU A 23 6.56 -6.32 -2.71
C LEU A 23 6.23 -4.93 -2.18
N ALA A 24 7.24 -4.24 -1.63
CA ALA A 24 7.07 -2.88 -1.14
C ALA A 24 6.72 -1.90 -2.25
N THR A 25 7.32 -2.05 -3.44
CA THR A 25 7.03 -1.21 -4.61
C THR A 25 5.57 -1.36 -5.01
N TRP A 26 5.16 -2.59 -5.32
CA TRP A 26 3.78 -2.88 -5.72
C TRP A 26 2.75 -2.39 -4.69
N ALA A 27 2.91 -2.74 -3.41
CA ALA A 27 1.94 -2.32 -2.39
C ALA A 27 1.95 -0.80 -2.12
N THR A 28 3.08 -0.12 -2.34
CA THR A 28 3.12 1.34 -2.29
C THR A 28 2.40 1.95 -3.48
N ASP A 29 2.51 1.36 -4.67
CA ASP A 29 1.71 1.76 -5.84
C ASP A 29 0.20 1.63 -5.56
N CYS A 30 -0.24 0.50 -5.02
CA CYS A 30 -1.65 0.28 -4.64
C CYS A 30 -2.16 1.29 -3.62
N ALA A 31 -1.36 1.58 -2.58
CA ALA A 31 -1.74 2.54 -1.57
C ALA A 31 -1.77 3.99 -2.10
N GLU A 32 -0.88 4.33 -3.04
CA GLU A 32 -0.83 5.63 -3.70
C GLU A 32 -1.99 5.80 -4.68
N HIS A 33 -2.41 4.74 -5.39
CA HIS A 33 -3.50 4.79 -6.35
C HIS A 33 -4.84 5.22 -5.72
N VAL A 34 -5.10 4.82 -4.48
CA VAL A 34 -6.30 5.20 -3.72
C VAL A 34 -6.11 6.41 -2.80
N LEU A 35 -4.90 6.98 -2.75
CA LEU A 35 -4.56 8.04 -1.80
C LEU A 35 -5.39 9.32 -2.01
N PHE A 36 -5.77 9.61 -3.26
CA PHE A 36 -6.56 10.79 -3.61
C PHE A 36 -7.92 10.83 -2.88
N LEU A 37 -8.50 9.67 -2.55
CA LEU A 37 -9.75 9.58 -1.80
C LEU A 37 -9.62 10.23 -0.41
N PHE A 38 -8.52 9.94 0.29
CA PHE A 38 -8.24 10.61 1.57
C PHE A 38 -8.00 12.11 1.39
N GLU A 39 -7.30 12.44 0.31
CA GLU A 39 -6.76 13.76 0.05
C GLU A 39 -7.85 14.78 -0.30
N ASP A 40 -8.92 14.33 -0.95
CA ASP A 40 -10.12 15.10 -1.25
C ASP A 40 -10.94 15.41 0.02
N GLU A 41 -11.11 14.41 0.89
CA GLU A 41 -11.89 14.55 2.12
C GLU A 41 -11.13 15.26 3.25
N HIS A 42 -9.80 15.11 3.28
CA HIS A 42 -8.92 15.61 4.35
C HIS A 42 -7.70 16.37 3.79
N PRO A 43 -7.90 17.48 3.05
CA PRO A 43 -6.83 18.17 2.30
C PRO A 43 -5.74 18.79 3.19
N HIS A 44 -5.97 18.88 4.50
CA HIS A 44 -5.01 19.44 5.45
C HIS A 44 -4.26 18.37 6.26
N ASP A 45 -4.62 17.09 6.13
CA ASP A 45 -3.93 15.99 6.78
C ASP A 45 -2.98 15.28 5.80
N ASN A 46 -1.69 15.56 5.97
CA ASN A 46 -0.64 15.00 5.12
C ASN A 46 -0.06 13.68 5.64
N ARG A 47 -0.59 13.12 6.73
CA ARG A 47 -0.04 11.88 7.34
C ARG A 47 -0.05 10.70 6.36
N PRO A 48 -1.13 10.43 5.58
CA PRO A 48 -1.12 9.36 4.56
C PRO A 48 -0.14 9.60 3.41
N ARG A 49 0.01 10.85 2.91
CA ARG A 49 1.03 11.20 1.91
C ARG A 49 2.42 10.79 2.35
N LYS A 50 2.75 11.22 3.57
CA LYS A 50 4.08 11.02 4.16
C LYS A 50 4.36 9.54 4.37
N ALA A 51 3.33 8.72 4.61
CA ALA A 51 3.48 7.28 4.66
C ALA A 51 3.86 6.70 3.29
N VAL A 52 3.17 7.09 2.20
CA VAL A 52 3.54 6.68 0.83
C VAL A 52 4.94 7.14 0.47
N GLU A 53 5.26 8.43 0.67
CA GLU A 53 6.57 9.00 0.40
C GLU A 53 7.67 8.28 1.18
N ALA A 54 7.42 7.92 2.43
CA ALA A 54 8.37 7.16 3.24
C ALA A 54 8.56 5.72 2.73
N GLY A 55 7.49 5.06 2.26
CA GLY A 55 7.58 3.77 1.58
C GLY A 55 8.48 3.86 0.34
N ARG A 56 8.25 4.87 -0.52
CA ARG A 56 9.06 5.13 -1.71
C ARG A 56 10.52 5.41 -1.39
N ALA A 57 10.78 6.30 -0.43
CA ALA A 57 12.15 6.63 -0.03
C ALA A 57 12.86 5.43 0.59
N TRP A 58 12.16 4.60 1.39
CA TRP A 58 12.73 3.35 1.88
C TRP A 58 13.10 2.44 0.72
N ILE A 59 12.22 2.22 -0.28
CA ILE A 59 12.47 1.39 -1.47
C ILE A 59 13.76 1.81 -2.19
N ARG A 60 13.98 3.12 -2.34
CA ARG A 60 15.21 3.69 -2.94
C ARG A 60 16.45 3.63 -2.05
N GLY A 61 16.32 3.21 -0.79
CA GLY A 61 17.42 3.16 0.18
C GLY A 61 17.75 4.49 0.83
N GLU A 62 16.86 5.47 0.75
CA GLU A 62 17.03 6.84 1.26
C GLU A 62 16.56 7.01 2.70
N LEU A 63 15.70 6.11 3.18
CA LEU A 63 15.23 6.08 4.57
C LEU A 63 15.61 4.78 5.27
N SER A 64 15.88 4.90 6.57
CA SER A 64 15.98 3.74 7.45
C SER A 64 14.61 3.10 7.70
N VAL A 65 14.63 1.84 8.13
CA VAL A 65 13.41 1.13 8.58
C VAL A 65 12.70 1.88 9.71
N SER A 66 13.45 2.52 10.62
CA SER A 66 12.88 3.25 11.75
C SER A 66 12.10 4.50 11.30
N GLU A 67 12.64 5.25 10.33
CA GLU A 67 11.97 6.44 9.80
C GLU A 67 10.70 6.08 9.03
N ALA A 68 10.76 5.05 8.19
CA ALA A 68 9.59 4.53 7.49
C ALA A 68 8.52 4.04 8.49
N ARG A 69 8.92 3.35 9.56
CA ARG A 69 8.01 2.91 10.62
C ARG A 69 7.37 4.07 11.37
N SER A 70 8.09 5.16 11.63
CA SER A 70 7.50 6.36 12.23
C SER A 70 6.42 6.98 11.34
N ALA A 71 6.65 7.04 10.03
CA ALA A 71 5.62 7.50 9.08
C ALA A 71 4.40 6.57 9.06
N ALA A 72 4.61 5.25 9.10
CA ALA A 72 3.53 4.27 9.21
C ALA A 72 2.67 4.47 10.48
N VAL A 73 3.30 4.75 11.63
CA VAL A 73 2.58 5.04 12.88
C VAL A 73 1.74 6.30 12.77
N ALA A 74 2.27 7.36 12.15
CA ALA A 74 1.53 8.60 11.91
C ALA A 74 0.34 8.38 10.97
N GLY A 75 0.52 7.61 9.88
CA GLY A 75 -0.58 7.21 9.00
C GLY A 75 -1.66 6.42 9.75
N HIS A 76 -1.26 5.47 10.60
CA HIS A 76 -2.23 4.70 11.39
C HIS A 76 -2.98 5.56 12.41
N ALA A 77 -2.39 6.66 12.88
CA ALA A 77 -3.11 7.63 13.68
C ALA A 77 -4.18 8.35 12.83
N ALA A 78 -3.85 8.79 11.63
CA ALA A 78 -4.83 9.38 10.70
C ALA A 78 -6.00 8.43 10.42
N ALA A 79 -5.70 7.17 10.12
CA ALA A 79 -6.70 6.14 9.89
C ALA A 79 -7.60 5.83 11.09
N ARG A 80 -7.17 6.15 12.33
CA ARG A 80 -8.01 6.03 13.53
C ARG A 80 -8.86 7.27 13.75
N ASP A 81 -8.34 8.44 13.39
CA ASP A 81 -9.04 9.71 13.53
C ASP A 81 -10.18 9.84 12.50
N THR A 82 -9.99 9.30 11.29
CA THR A 82 -10.93 9.44 10.17
C THR A 82 -11.69 8.16 9.84
N GLU A 83 -11.21 7.01 10.31
CA GLU A 83 -11.71 5.67 9.96
C GLU A 83 -11.55 5.28 8.48
N GLU A 84 -10.75 6.02 7.70
CA GLU A 84 -10.55 5.81 6.26
C GLU A 84 -9.65 4.62 5.90
N ASP A 85 -10.10 3.80 4.95
CA ASP A 85 -9.36 2.61 4.49
C ASP A 85 -8.15 2.97 3.62
N CYS A 86 -8.21 4.04 2.83
CA CYS A 86 -7.06 4.57 2.08
C CYS A 86 -5.92 5.02 3.03
N ALA A 87 -6.24 5.59 4.20
CA ALA A 87 -5.25 5.88 5.24
C ALA A 87 -4.63 4.61 5.84
N ARG A 88 -5.42 3.53 6.02
CA ARG A 88 -4.89 2.22 6.46
C ARG A 88 -3.95 1.62 5.41
N ALA A 89 -4.29 1.74 4.13
CA ALA A 89 -3.48 1.22 3.02
C ALA A 89 -2.08 1.85 3.00
N THR A 90 -2.01 3.18 3.03
CA THR A 90 -0.77 3.98 2.99
C THR A 90 0.13 3.73 4.21
N SER A 91 -0.48 3.56 5.38
CA SER A 91 0.22 3.20 6.62
C SER A 91 0.89 1.83 6.52
N HIS A 92 0.18 0.85 5.97
CA HIS A 92 0.73 -0.48 5.75
C HIS A 92 1.85 -0.47 4.70
N ALA A 93 1.71 0.31 3.62
CA ALA A 93 2.77 0.45 2.62
C ALA A 93 4.09 0.91 3.24
N ALA A 94 4.06 1.95 4.10
CA ALA A 94 5.25 2.39 4.85
C ALA A 94 5.78 1.30 5.81
N ALA A 95 4.89 0.55 6.46
CA ALA A 95 5.25 -0.49 7.42
C ALA A 95 5.93 -1.71 6.76
N ILE A 96 5.80 -1.90 5.44
CA ILE A 96 6.51 -2.96 4.71
C ILE A 96 8.00 -2.86 4.93
N ALA A 97 8.56 -1.65 5.08
CA ALA A 97 9.96 -1.44 5.42
C ALA A 97 10.44 -2.28 6.61
N HIS A 98 9.56 -2.50 7.59
CA HIS A 98 9.83 -3.32 8.75
C HIS A 98 9.66 -4.83 8.47
N VAL A 99 8.58 -5.22 7.79
CA VAL A 99 8.28 -6.62 7.48
C VAL A 99 7.37 -6.76 6.25
N ALA A 100 7.72 -7.68 5.36
CA ALA A 100 7.01 -7.91 4.10
C ALA A 100 5.52 -8.29 4.26
N GLY A 101 5.12 -8.85 5.41
CA GLY A 101 3.72 -9.24 5.69
C GLY A 101 2.71 -8.09 5.60
N HIS A 102 3.15 -6.83 5.67
CA HIS A 102 2.27 -5.68 5.47
C HIS A 102 1.77 -5.50 4.04
N THR A 103 2.37 -6.16 3.06
CA THR A 103 2.00 -6.09 1.63
C THR A 103 0.54 -6.47 1.41
N VAL A 104 0.10 -7.60 1.96
CA VAL A 104 -1.28 -8.08 1.85
C VAL A 104 -2.26 -7.12 2.52
N HIS A 105 -1.86 -6.46 3.61
CA HIS A 105 -2.71 -5.50 4.30
C HIS A 105 -2.88 -4.21 3.50
N ALA A 106 -1.79 -3.65 2.95
CA ALA A 106 -1.84 -2.46 2.11
C ALA A 106 -2.80 -2.66 0.92
N ALA A 107 -2.60 -3.73 0.16
CA ALA A 107 -3.43 -4.03 -1.01
C ALA A 107 -4.90 -4.31 -0.65
N ASN A 108 -5.17 -5.00 0.47
CA ASN A 108 -6.55 -5.26 0.88
C ASN A 108 -7.29 -4.00 1.35
N TYR A 109 -6.62 -3.08 2.04
CA TYR A 109 -7.26 -1.83 2.44
C TYR A 109 -7.46 -0.89 1.26
N ALA A 110 -6.53 -0.85 0.30
CA ALA A 110 -6.75 -0.12 -0.94
C ALA A 110 -8.01 -0.64 -1.68
N ALA A 111 -8.17 -1.96 -1.79
CA ALA A 111 -9.34 -2.57 -2.41
C ALA A 111 -10.65 -2.43 -1.62
N LYS A 112 -10.59 -2.04 -0.33
CA LYS A 112 -11.78 -1.63 0.42
C LYS A 112 -12.14 -0.16 0.18
N ALA A 113 -11.14 0.67 -0.07
CA ALA A 113 -11.34 2.08 -0.38
C ALA A 113 -11.95 2.29 -1.77
N ASP A 114 -11.57 1.46 -2.75
CA ASP A 114 -12.18 1.44 -4.09
C ASP A 114 -12.45 -0.01 -4.54
N ASN A 115 -13.69 -0.31 -4.93
CA ASN A 115 -14.10 -1.63 -5.39
C ASN A 115 -13.46 -2.04 -6.74
N ASN A 116 -12.95 -1.09 -7.53
CA ASN A 116 -12.27 -1.38 -8.80
C ASN A 116 -10.78 -1.66 -8.65
N GLU A 117 -10.21 -1.30 -7.49
CA GLU A 117 -8.78 -1.36 -7.22
C GLU A 117 -8.22 -2.77 -7.39
N ARG A 118 -8.97 -3.83 -7.05
CA ARG A 118 -8.47 -5.21 -7.18
C ARG A 118 -8.05 -5.56 -8.60
N ALA A 119 -8.83 -5.14 -9.59
CA ALA A 119 -8.52 -5.41 -10.99
C ALA A 119 -7.26 -4.67 -11.43
N TRP A 120 -7.12 -3.42 -11.00
CA TRP A 120 -5.92 -2.62 -11.25
C TRP A 120 -4.69 -3.23 -10.57
N GLN A 121 -4.80 -3.64 -9.30
CA GLN A 121 -3.72 -4.30 -8.55
C GLN A 121 -3.18 -5.53 -9.24
N TYR A 122 -4.07 -6.38 -9.77
CA TYR A 122 -3.69 -7.58 -10.48
C TYR A 122 -2.94 -7.25 -11.76
N GLN A 123 -3.47 -6.34 -12.57
CA GLN A 123 -2.85 -5.93 -13.83
C GLN A 123 -1.48 -5.28 -13.59
N HIS A 124 -1.40 -4.36 -12.62
CA HIS A 124 -0.15 -3.69 -12.23
C HIS A 124 0.90 -4.67 -11.70
N LEU A 125 0.47 -5.73 -11.00
CA LEU A 125 1.38 -6.78 -10.55
C LEU A 125 1.99 -7.55 -11.72
N LEU A 126 1.20 -7.89 -12.74
CA LEU A 126 1.67 -8.57 -13.94
C LEU A 126 2.67 -7.70 -14.71
N GLU A 127 2.36 -6.41 -14.90
CA GLU A 127 3.26 -5.45 -15.55
C GLU A 127 4.59 -5.33 -14.80
N LEU A 128 4.54 -5.22 -13.46
CA LEU A 128 5.75 -5.17 -12.65
C LEU A 128 6.59 -6.45 -12.75
N MET A 129 5.97 -7.62 -12.98
CA MET A 129 6.67 -8.89 -13.14
C MET A 129 7.33 -9.03 -14.51
N ASP A 130 6.79 -8.39 -15.56
CA ASP A 130 7.36 -8.43 -16.92
C ASP A 130 8.59 -7.51 -17.05
N ASP A 131 8.74 -6.52 -16.17
CA ASP A 131 9.85 -5.56 -16.13
C ASP A 131 11.13 -6.09 -15.44
N PHE A 132 11.13 -7.32 -14.90
CA PHE A 132 12.27 -7.97 -14.22
C PHE A 132 12.72 -9.27 -14.91
#